data_AF-C1H035-F1
#
_entry.id   AF-C1H035-F1
#
_cell.length_a   1.000
_cell.length_b   1.000
_cell.length_c   1.000
_cell.angle_alpha   90.00
_cell.angle_beta   90.00
_cell.angle_gamma   90.00
#
_symmetry.space_group_name_H-M   'P 1'
#
loop_
_entity.id
_entity.type
_entity.pdbx_description
1 polymer ?
#
loop_
_entity_poly.entity_id
_entity_poly.type
_entity_poly.pdbx_seq_one_letter_code
_entity_poly.pdbx_strand_id
1 'polypeptide(L)'
;MPPGDPHEVLRLSQSRLLSLSNRYMRVDRQTLQRLSLFSAIVFNFKALFIPMSELRDEPGVPKLLAKILKEHVVLPELEKWSEEQDEKGLMEKGWEVHTLGESSRFKG
;
A
#
# COMPACT_ATOMS: atom_id res chain seq x y z
N MET A 1 -18.50 0.36 -9.89
CA MET A 1 -18.48 -0.57 -11.03
C MET A 1 -19.37 -1.74 -10.67
N PRO A 2 -20.52 -1.91 -11.33
CA PRO A 2 -21.31 -3.13 -11.20
C PRO A 2 -20.57 -4.32 -11.84
N PRO A 3 -20.80 -5.56 -11.37
CA PRO A 3 -20.24 -6.75 -12.01
C PRO A 3 -20.65 -6.85 -13.49
N GLY A 4 -19.71 -7.16 -14.38
CA GLY A 4 -19.97 -7.32 -15.81
C GLY A 4 -19.86 -6.03 -16.65
N ASP A 5 -19.49 -4.91 -16.02
CA ASP A 5 -19.19 -3.68 -16.74
C ASP A 5 -17.97 -3.88 -17.67
N PRO A 6 -18.01 -3.44 -18.95
CA PRO A 6 -16.88 -3.59 -19.89
C PRO A 6 -15.55 -3.05 -19.35
N HIS A 7 -15.58 -2.06 -18.47
CA HIS A 7 -14.41 -1.46 -17.86
C HIS A 7 -13.73 -2.38 -16.81
N GLU A 8 -14.35 -3.50 -16.41
CA GLU A 8 -13.68 -4.54 -15.61
C GLU A 8 -12.56 -5.24 -16.38
N VAL A 9 -12.70 -5.37 -17.71
CA VAL A 9 -11.67 -5.97 -18.58
C VAL A 9 -10.36 -5.20 -18.50
N LEU A 10 -10.42 -3.88 -18.28
CA LEU A 10 -9.23 -3.04 -18.12
C LEU A 10 -8.41 -3.37 -16.87
N ARG A 11 -8.99 -4.07 -15.87
CA ARG A 11 -8.27 -4.51 -14.66
C ARG A 11 -7.42 -5.76 -14.89
N LEU A 12 -7.65 -6.48 -15.99
CA LEU A 12 -6.94 -7.73 -16.32
C LEU A 12 -5.59 -7.46 -17.01
N SER A 13 -5.36 -6.25 -17.50
CA SER A 13 -4.14 -5.90 -18.22
C SER A 13 -3.50 -4.65 -17.63
N GLN A 14 -2.17 -4.60 -17.63
CA GLN A 14 -1.41 -3.42 -17.23
C GLN A 14 -0.48 -3.02 -18.37
N SER A 15 -0.36 -1.72 -18.61
CA SER A 15 0.54 -1.21 -19.65
C SER A 15 1.99 -1.24 -19.17
N ARG A 16 2.84 -1.99 -19.87
CA ARG A 16 4.29 -2.07 -19.59
C ARG A 16 5.05 -0.80 -19.98
N LEU A 17 4.42 0.08 -20.75
CA LEU A 17 5.04 1.34 -21.21
C LEU A 17 4.93 2.47 -20.18
N LEU A 18 4.26 2.23 -19.03
CA LEU A 18 4.15 3.22 -17.96
C LEU A 18 5.50 3.43 -17.27
N SER A 19 6.01 4.66 -17.33
CA SER A 19 7.21 5.05 -16.59
C SER A 19 6.98 4.95 -15.07
N LEU A 20 8.07 4.78 -14.31
CA LEU A 20 8.02 4.83 -12.83
C LEU A 20 7.40 6.14 -12.31
N SER A 21 7.72 7.26 -12.94
CA SER A 21 7.24 8.60 -12.57
C SER A 21 5.72 8.77 -12.70
N ASN A 22 5.07 7.93 -13.51
CA ASN A 22 3.62 7.98 -13.75
C ASN A 22 2.88 6.87 -12.99
N ARG A 23 3.53 6.22 -12.01
CA ARG A 23 2.91 5.21 -11.16
C ARG A 23 2.72 5.76 -9.76
N TYR A 24 1.49 5.65 -9.26
CA TYR A 24 1.09 6.17 -7.96
C TYR A 24 0.42 5.07 -7.14
N MET A 25 0.74 5.01 -5.86
CA MET A 25 0.02 4.21 -4.89
C MET A 25 -1.12 5.05 -4.30
N ARG A 26 -2.35 4.54 -4.44
CA ARG A 26 -3.48 5.12 -3.73
C ARG A 26 -3.39 4.74 -2.25
N VAL A 27 -3.41 5.73 -1.38
CA VAL A 27 -3.48 5.58 0.07
C VAL A 27 -4.69 6.33 0.58
N ASP A 28 -5.61 5.62 1.23
CA ASP A 28 -6.76 6.24 1.85
C ASP A 28 -6.40 6.67 3.28
N ARG A 29 -6.23 7.99 3.47
CA ARG A 29 -6.08 8.56 4.81
C ARG A 29 -7.44 8.69 5.45
N GLN A 30 -7.74 7.82 6.41
CA GLN A 30 -8.98 7.84 7.16
C GLN A 30 -8.79 8.41 8.57
N THR A 31 -9.81 9.11 9.06
CA THR A 31 -9.92 9.53 10.46
C THR A 31 -11.30 9.19 10.99
N LEU A 32 -11.34 8.68 12.22
CA LEU A 32 -12.56 8.39 12.96
C LEU A 32 -12.57 9.23 14.23
N GLN A 33 -13.63 10.00 14.47
CA GLN A 33 -13.77 10.82 15.66
C GLN A 33 -15.14 10.64 16.28
N ARG A 34 -15.20 10.48 17.61
CA ARG A 34 -16.44 10.50 18.38
C ARG A 34 -16.70 11.92 18.89
N LEU A 35 -17.90 12.46 18.66
CA LEU A 35 -18.31 13.77 19.18
C LEU A 35 -18.86 13.64 20.60
N SER A 36 -18.22 14.29 21.57
CA SER A 36 -18.52 14.16 22.99
C SER A 36 -19.96 14.54 23.36
N LEU A 37 -20.51 15.59 22.74
CA LEU A 37 -21.83 16.12 23.11
C LEU A 37 -23.00 15.31 22.53
N PHE A 38 -22.86 14.78 21.31
CA PHE A 38 -23.96 14.15 20.57
C PHE A 38 -23.84 12.63 20.46
N SER A 39 -22.78 12.03 20.99
CA SER A 39 -22.44 10.61 20.79
C SER A 39 -22.37 10.18 19.32
N ALA A 40 -22.27 11.13 18.38
CA ALA A 40 -22.14 10.86 16.96
C ALA A 40 -20.71 10.42 16.62
N ILE A 41 -20.56 9.64 15.56
CA ILE A 41 -19.27 9.24 15.00
C ILE A 41 -19.10 9.94 13.66
N VAL A 42 -18.04 10.72 13.51
CA VAL A 42 -17.66 11.34 12.26
C VAL A 42 -16.54 10.50 11.64
N PHE A 43 -16.83 9.92 10.49
CA PHE A 43 -15.84 9.27 9.65
C PHE A 43 -15.49 10.18 8.48
N ASN A 44 -14.20 10.42 8.26
CA ASN A 44 -13.69 11.20 7.15
C ASN A 44 -12.57 10.41 6.48
N PHE A 45 -12.52 10.42 5.16
CA PHE A 45 -11.44 9.82 4.41
C PHE A 45 -11.02 10.71 3.24
N LYS A 46 -9.75 10.63 2.89
CA LYS A 46 -9.15 11.32 1.74
C LYS A 46 -8.30 10.32 0.98
N ALA A 47 -8.54 10.18 -0.32
CA ALA A 47 -7.68 9.40 -1.21
C ALA A 47 -6.46 10.26 -1.59
N LEU A 48 -5.28 9.79 -1.24
CA LEU A 48 -4.00 10.37 -1.65
C LEU A 48 -3.37 9.46 -2.70
N PHE A 49 -2.69 10.05 -3.68
CA PHE A 49 -1.95 9.33 -4.71
C PHE A 49 -0.48 9.65 -4.55
N ILE A 50 0.24 8.74 -3.91
CA ILE A 50 1.65 8.92 -3.55
C ILE A 50 2.50 8.37 -4.70
N PRO A 51 3.47 9.13 -5.23
CA PRO A 51 4.42 8.62 -6.21
C PRO A 51 5.10 7.35 -5.70
N MET A 52 5.20 6.31 -6.54
CA MET A 52 5.86 5.06 -6.14
C MET A 52 7.31 5.25 -5.69
N SER A 53 7.98 6.28 -6.21
CA SER A 53 9.36 6.62 -5.83
C SER A 53 9.52 6.98 -4.35
N GLU A 54 8.50 7.54 -3.70
CA GLU A 54 8.57 7.90 -2.27
C GLU A 54 8.62 6.65 -1.38
N LEU A 55 8.02 5.55 -1.82
CA LEU A 55 7.98 4.30 -1.06
C LEU A 55 9.35 3.61 -0.97
N ARG A 56 10.31 4.01 -1.80
CA ARG A 56 11.69 3.48 -1.78
C ARG A 56 12.38 3.75 -0.43
N ASP A 57 12.11 4.90 0.18
CA ASP A 57 12.76 5.32 1.42
C ASP A 57 11.95 4.92 2.67
N GLU A 58 10.75 4.36 2.50
CA GLU A 58 9.89 3.90 3.60
C GLU A 58 10.31 2.49 4.08
N PRO A 59 10.78 2.31 5.33
CA PRO A 59 11.32 1.04 5.81
C PRO A 59 10.32 -0.12 5.69
N GLY A 60 10.72 -1.18 5.00
CA GLY A 60 9.96 -2.44 4.89
C GLY A 60 8.71 -2.36 4.01
N VAL A 61 8.30 -1.17 3.59
CA VAL A 61 7.13 -0.96 2.72
C VAL A 61 7.33 -1.60 1.34
N PRO A 62 8.48 -1.46 0.64
CA PRO A 62 8.70 -2.14 -0.64
C PRO A 62 8.54 -3.65 -0.55
N LYS A 63 9.12 -4.27 0.50
CA LYS A 63 9.05 -5.71 0.73
C LYS A 63 7.63 -6.19 1.04
N LEU A 64 6.89 -5.43 1.85
CA LEU A 64 5.48 -5.69 2.14
C LEU A 64 4.64 -5.63 0.86
N LEU A 65 4.83 -4.60 0.04
CA LEU A 65 4.09 -4.43 -1.21
C LEU A 65 4.44 -5.50 -2.23
N ALA A 66 5.71 -5.90 -2.35
CA ALA A 66 6.13 -6.99 -3.22
C ALA A 66 5.42 -8.30 -2.88
N LYS A 67 5.26 -8.60 -1.57
CA LYS A 67 4.51 -9.80 -1.12
C LYS A 67 3.04 -9.77 -1.53
N ILE A 68 2.42 -8.58 -1.51
CA ILE A 68 0.99 -8.39 -1.81
C ILE A 68 0.75 -8.34 -3.33
N LEU A 69 1.64 -7.71 -4.10
CA LEU A 69 1.46 -7.35 -5.51
C LEU A 69 2.18 -8.30 -6.48
N LYS A 70 1.95 -9.62 -6.34
CA LYS A 70 2.69 -10.69 -7.06
C LYS A 70 2.68 -10.63 -8.59
N GLU A 71 1.75 -9.92 -9.22
CA GLU A 71 1.62 -9.87 -10.70
C GLU A 71 1.60 -8.43 -11.25
N HIS A 72 1.98 -7.44 -10.44
CA HIS A 72 1.90 -6.04 -10.83
C HIS A 72 3.17 -5.58 -11.55
N VAL A 73 3.05 -4.65 -12.50
CA VAL A 73 4.19 -4.03 -13.22
C VAL A 73 5.20 -3.31 -12.32
N VAL A 74 4.87 -3.02 -11.05
CA VAL A 74 5.79 -2.38 -10.08
C VAL A 74 6.66 -3.38 -9.33
N LEU A 75 6.38 -4.68 -9.45
CA LEU A 75 7.06 -5.71 -8.69
C LEU A 75 8.58 -5.70 -8.87
N PRO A 76 9.14 -5.59 -10.10
CA PRO A 76 10.60 -5.59 -10.28
C PRO A 76 11.28 -4.43 -9.55
N GLU A 77 10.62 -3.27 -9.47
CA GLU A 77 11.19 -2.12 -8.77
C GLU A 77 11.05 -2.24 -7.25
N LEU A 78 9.96 -2.82 -6.76
CA LEU A 78 9.77 -3.09 -5.33
C LEU A 78 10.78 -4.12 -4.81
N GLU A 79 11.06 -5.18 -5.57
CA GLU A 79 12.08 -6.18 -5.24
C GLU A 79 13.46 -5.54 -5.17
N LYS A 80 13.84 -4.77 -6.20
CA LYS A 80 15.10 -4.02 -6.20
C LYS A 80 15.21 -3.09 -5.00
N TRP A 81 14.16 -2.35 -4.66
CA TRP A 81 14.20 -1.44 -3.50
C TRP A 81 14.25 -2.19 -2.18
N SER A 82 13.64 -3.37 -2.07
CA SER A 82 13.80 -4.22 -0.89
C SER A 82 15.25 -4.65 -0.70
N GLU A 83 15.94 -5.07 -1.76
CA GLU A 83 17.36 -5.43 -1.70
C GLU A 83 18.22 -4.23 -1.32
N GLU A 84 17.97 -3.06 -1.94
CA GLU A 84 18.65 -1.81 -1.59
C GLU A 84 18.45 -1.42 -0.11
N GLN A 85 17.26 -1.65 0.46
CA GLN A 85 16.97 -1.40 1.88
C GLN A 85 17.75 -2.35 2.79
N ASP A 86 17.83 -3.63 2.43
CA ASP A 86 18.58 -4.65 3.17
C ASP A 86 20.11 -4.39 3.10
N GLU A 87 20.61 -3.84 1.98
CA GLU A 87 22.02 -3.45 1.80
C GLU A 87 22.38 -2.19 2.60
N LYS A 88 21.52 -1.17 2.57
CA LYS A 88 21.71 0.08 3.32
C LYS A 88 21.50 -0.08 4.83
N GLY A 89 20.96 -1.21 5.27
CA GLY A 89 20.62 -1.45 6.67
C GLY A 89 19.39 -0.67 7.14
N LEU A 90 18.52 -0.24 6.22
CA LEU A 90 17.22 0.35 6.57
C LEU A 90 16.27 -0.71 7.16
N MET A 91 16.47 -1.96 6.76
CA MET A 91 15.77 -3.13 7.27
C MET A 91 16.76 -4.19 7.75
N GLU A 92 16.35 -4.98 8.75
CA GLU A 92 17.11 -6.14 9.18
C GLU A 92 17.13 -7.19 8.06
N LYS A 93 18.33 -7.68 7.72
CA LYS A 93 18.48 -8.75 6.73
C LYS A 93 17.69 -9.97 7.18
N GLY A 94 16.85 -10.50 6.28
CA GLY A 94 15.99 -11.64 6.58
C GLY A 94 14.71 -11.28 7.33
N TRP A 95 14.38 -9.99 7.54
CA TRP A 95 13.09 -9.62 8.10
C TRP A 95 11.94 -10.18 7.25
N GLU A 96 11.09 -10.99 7.88
CA GLU A 96 9.94 -11.61 7.23
C GLU A 96 8.70 -10.74 7.38
N VAL A 97 8.05 -10.47 6.24
CA VAL A 97 6.76 -9.79 6.21
C VAL A 97 5.72 -10.67 6.89
N HIS A 98 5.22 -10.24 8.04
CA HIS A 98 4.16 -10.92 8.78
C HIS A 98 2.96 -10.00 8.99
N THR A 99 1.77 -10.59 9.06
CA THR A 99 0.59 -9.89 9.54
C THR A 99 0.68 -9.76 11.06
N LEU A 100 0.06 -8.72 11.62
CA LEU A 100 -0.06 -8.57 13.07
C LEU A 100 -0.63 -9.87 13.68
N GLY A 101 0.14 -10.52 14.58
CA GLY A 101 -0.22 -11.84 15.13
C GLY A 101 -1.48 -11.81 16.01
N GLU A 102 -1.73 -10.69 16.69
CA GLU A 102 -2.96 -10.44 17.43
C GLU A 102 -3.66 -9.22 16.86
N SER A 103 -4.97 -9.29 16.60
CA SER A 103 -5.77 -8.09 16.41
C SER A 103 -5.71 -7.27 17.69
N SER A 104 -5.32 -5.98 17.61
CA SER A 104 -5.49 -5.00 18.70
C SER A 104 -6.98 -4.81 18.97
N ARG A 105 -7.61 -5.80 19.61
CA ARG A 105 -8.91 -5.65 20.22
C ARG A 105 -8.67 -4.92 21.53
N PHE A 106 -9.38 -3.82 21.71
CA PHE A 106 -9.48 -3.17 23.01
C PHE A 106 -9.98 -4.23 24.02
N LYS A 107 -9.10 -4.65 24.94
CA LYS A 107 -9.51 -5.48 26.09
C LYS A 107 -10.27 -4.51 27.01
N GLY A 108 -11.60 -4.57 26.92
CA GLY A 108 -12.55 -3.66 27.58
C GLY A 108 -12.21 -3.36 29.03
#